data_AF-A0A117Q0V5-F1
#
_entry.id   AF-A0A117Q0V5-F1
#
_cell.length_a   1.000
_cell.length_b   1.000
_cell.length_c   1.000
_cell.angle_alpha   90.00
_cell.angle_beta   90.00
_cell.angle_gamma   90.00
#
_symmetry.space_group_name_H-M   'P 1'
#
loop_
_entity.id
_entity.type
_entity.pdbx_description
1 polymer ?
#
loop_
_entity_poly.entity_id
_entity_poly.type
_entity_poly.pdbx_seq_one_letter_code
_entity_poly.pdbx_strand_id
1 'polypeptide(L)'
;MKRRTRIAAVAVTTALLITAGTAGAALAAGGGAHSPHREAAALTGTAKLYRSAGDDITFSFDAHLAAKDTADPLKATGTFRWSHYLHGQGAWARAKVDCLVTGGKVAVVSGVITASDLPGAKGRRVGVTVHDLGRHDRLGYSWAAVGSPTDTKDLPRCVSSAPFEKVKQGTGDFTVVPWEPRF
;
A
#
# COMPACT_ATOMS: atom_id res chain seq x y z
N MET A 1 61.94 -25.38 -10.07
CA MET A 1 63.12 -24.53 -10.36
C MET A 1 62.62 -23.16 -10.81
N LYS A 2 62.49 -22.18 -9.91
CA LYS A 2 63.34 -20.97 -9.73
C LYS A 2 63.60 -20.11 -10.99
N ARG A 3 63.04 -18.89 -10.98
CA ARG A 3 63.64 -17.54 -11.22
C ARG A 3 62.49 -16.56 -11.58
N ARG A 4 62.02 -15.59 -10.77
CA ARG A 4 62.60 -14.36 -10.17
C ARG A 4 63.32 -13.43 -11.15
N THR A 5 62.72 -12.26 -11.43
CA THR A 5 63.29 -10.87 -11.46
C THR A 5 62.17 -9.89 -11.89
N ARG A 6 61.68 -8.87 -11.16
CA ARG A 6 62.21 -7.68 -10.45
C ARG A 6 62.68 -6.50 -11.33
N ILE A 7 62.04 -5.34 -11.09
CA ILE A 7 62.51 -3.92 -11.22
C ILE A 7 62.37 -3.35 -12.66
N ALA A 8 61.71 -2.20 -12.90
CA ALA A 8 62.13 -0.89 -12.44
C ALA A 8 61.00 0.13 -12.19
N ALA A 9 61.19 0.90 -11.13
CA ALA A 9 60.53 2.16 -10.85
C ALA A 9 61.20 3.28 -11.66
N VAL A 10 60.38 4.17 -12.22
CA VAL A 10 60.81 5.52 -12.60
C VAL A 10 59.90 6.48 -11.86
N ALA A 11 60.46 7.14 -10.85
CA ALA A 11 59.90 8.33 -10.26
C ALA A 11 60.45 9.54 -11.03
N VAL A 12 59.58 10.37 -11.57
CA VAL A 12 59.88 11.77 -11.83
C VAL A 12 58.76 12.64 -11.29
N THR A 13 59.23 13.63 -10.55
CA THR A 13 58.63 14.66 -9.73
C THR A 13 57.89 15.76 -10.52
N THR A 14 56.71 16.11 -10.01
CA THR A 14 56.15 17.46 -9.79
C THR A 14 55.81 18.36 -11.00
N ALA A 15 54.51 18.58 -11.20
CA ALA A 15 53.97 19.91 -11.47
C ALA A 15 52.60 20.05 -10.76
N LEU A 16 52.59 20.94 -9.77
CA LEU A 16 51.45 21.33 -8.97
C LEU A 16 50.56 22.27 -9.81
N LEU A 17 49.35 21.84 -10.15
CA LEU A 17 48.27 22.72 -10.61
C LEU A 17 47.08 22.50 -9.70
N ILE A 18 46.96 23.37 -8.70
CA ILE A 18 45.78 23.47 -7.83
C ILE A 18 44.69 24.12 -8.67
N THR A 19 43.87 23.31 -9.35
CA THR A 19 42.57 23.78 -9.82
C THR A 19 41.62 23.76 -8.63
N ALA A 20 41.39 24.93 -8.05
CA ALA A 20 40.30 25.18 -7.12
C ALA A 20 38.97 24.99 -7.87
N GLY A 21 38.50 23.75 -7.94
CA GLY A 21 37.12 23.46 -8.29
C GLY A 21 36.25 23.90 -7.12
N THR A 22 35.57 25.03 -7.26
CA THR A 22 34.49 25.44 -6.37
C THR A 22 33.46 24.32 -6.30
N ALA A 23 33.50 23.55 -5.20
CA ALA A 23 32.40 22.68 -4.81
C ALA A 23 31.21 23.58 -4.50
N GLY A 24 30.39 23.85 -5.53
CA GLY A 24 29.06 24.38 -5.35
C GLY A 24 28.24 23.31 -4.64
N ALA A 25 28.19 23.36 -3.32
CA ALA A 25 27.18 22.68 -2.54
C ALA A 25 25.83 23.26 -2.97
N ALA A 26 25.15 22.60 -3.89
CA ALA A 26 23.74 22.87 -4.16
C ALA A 26 22.96 22.37 -2.94
N LEU A 27 22.82 23.24 -1.94
CA LEU A 27 21.79 23.14 -0.93
C LEU A 27 20.45 23.30 -1.66
N ALA A 28 19.85 22.19 -2.09
CA ALA A 28 18.43 22.16 -2.42
C ALA A 28 17.64 22.24 -1.11
N ALA A 29 17.63 23.43 -0.52
CA ALA A 29 16.74 23.78 0.57
C ALA A 29 15.33 23.95 0.00
N GLY A 30 14.39 23.19 0.57
CA GLY A 30 13.02 23.64 0.82
C GLY A 30 12.24 24.12 -0.40
N GLY A 31 11.67 23.17 -1.12
CA GLY A 31 10.68 23.49 -2.15
C GLY A 31 10.05 22.22 -2.67
N GLY A 32 9.57 21.35 -1.76
CA GLY A 32 8.61 20.33 -2.14
C GLY A 32 7.40 21.06 -2.69
N ALA A 33 7.40 21.28 -4.02
CA ALA A 33 6.27 21.76 -4.75
C ALA A 33 5.14 20.82 -4.34
N HIS A 34 4.21 21.33 -3.54
CA HIS A 34 2.96 20.66 -3.32
C HIS A 34 2.31 20.61 -4.70
N SER A 35 2.58 19.53 -5.44
CA SER A 35 1.65 19.03 -6.43
C SER A 35 0.29 19.17 -5.74
N PRO A 36 -0.69 19.88 -6.32
CA PRO A 36 -1.99 20.01 -5.69
C PRO A 36 -2.44 18.57 -5.43
N HIS A 37 -2.38 18.14 -4.18
CA HIS A 37 -2.67 16.76 -3.81
C HIS A 37 -4.10 16.58 -4.26
N ARG A 38 -4.31 15.85 -5.36
CA ARG A 38 -5.64 15.66 -5.95
C ARG A 38 -6.55 14.97 -4.92
N GLU A 39 -5.92 14.26 -3.99
CA GLU A 39 -6.51 13.38 -3.02
C GLU A 39 -6.04 13.79 -1.63
N ALA A 40 -7.00 14.00 -0.72
CA ALA A 40 -6.75 14.14 0.71
C ALA A 40 -6.31 12.83 1.34
N ALA A 41 -6.74 11.69 0.78
CA ALA A 41 -6.36 10.35 1.22
C ALA A 41 -6.57 9.36 0.07
N ALA A 42 -5.79 8.28 0.05
CA ALA A 42 -5.93 7.23 -0.96
C ALA A 42 -5.45 5.89 -0.44
N LEU A 43 -6.07 4.83 -0.94
CA LEU A 43 -5.59 3.45 -0.85
C LEU A 43 -5.69 2.82 -2.24
N THR A 44 -4.54 2.49 -2.80
CA THR A 44 -4.44 1.89 -4.14
C THR A 44 -3.52 0.67 -4.13
N GLY A 45 -3.55 -0.10 -5.21
CA GLY A 45 -2.63 -1.21 -5.44
C GLY A 45 -3.31 -2.56 -5.44
N THR A 46 -2.54 -3.60 -5.72
CA THR A 46 -3.01 -4.98 -5.82
C THR A 46 -1.90 -5.90 -5.35
N ALA A 47 -2.24 -6.84 -4.47
CA ALA A 47 -1.29 -7.82 -3.97
C ALA A 47 -2.02 -9.10 -3.53
N LYS A 48 -1.27 -10.19 -3.39
CA LYS A 48 -1.78 -11.44 -2.86
C LYS A 48 -1.44 -11.60 -1.39
N LEU A 49 -2.28 -12.28 -0.62
CA LEU A 49 -1.92 -12.67 0.75
C LEU A 49 -1.11 -13.97 0.77
N TYR A 50 -0.27 -14.12 1.78
CA TYR A 50 0.44 -15.36 2.04
C TYR A 50 -0.39 -16.28 2.93
N ARG A 51 -0.62 -17.51 2.47
CA ARG A 51 -1.17 -18.61 3.26
C ARG A 51 -0.31 -19.85 3.09
N SER A 52 0.01 -20.51 4.19
CA SER A 52 0.80 -21.75 4.15
C SER A 52 0.08 -22.90 3.45
N ALA A 53 -1.25 -22.91 3.47
CA ALA A 53 -2.08 -23.90 2.79
C ALA A 53 -2.18 -23.70 1.27
N GLY A 54 -1.60 -22.62 0.73
CA GLY A 54 -1.55 -22.38 -0.70
C GLY A 54 -2.77 -21.67 -1.28
N ASP A 55 -3.61 -21.04 -0.46
CA ASP A 55 -4.72 -20.22 -0.92
C ASP A 55 -4.25 -19.13 -1.90
N ASP A 56 -5.03 -18.92 -2.97
CA ASP A 56 -4.91 -17.78 -3.85
C ASP A 56 -5.87 -16.68 -3.40
N ILE A 57 -5.35 -15.77 -2.58
CA ILE A 57 -6.10 -14.63 -2.06
C ILE A 57 -5.54 -13.36 -2.67
N THR A 58 -6.33 -12.63 -3.44
CA THR A 58 -5.92 -11.36 -4.06
C THR A 58 -6.80 -10.24 -3.54
N PHE A 59 -6.20 -9.11 -3.17
CA PHE A 59 -6.89 -7.86 -2.88
C PHE A 59 -6.45 -6.78 -3.85
N SER A 60 -7.38 -5.92 -4.25
CA SER A 60 -7.16 -4.82 -5.17
C SER A 60 -7.95 -3.60 -4.70
N PHE A 61 -7.30 -2.44 -4.64
CA PHE A 61 -7.87 -1.19 -4.14
C PHE A 61 -7.71 -0.07 -5.18
N ASP A 62 -8.77 0.72 -5.26
CA ASP A 62 -8.86 1.96 -6.02
C ASP A 62 -9.81 2.87 -5.23
N ALA A 63 -9.33 3.37 -4.09
CA ALA A 63 -10.13 4.11 -3.11
C ALA A 63 -9.53 5.48 -2.85
N HIS A 64 -10.35 6.52 -2.95
CA HIS A 64 -9.87 7.90 -2.97
C HIS A 64 -10.79 8.84 -2.19
N LEU A 65 -10.20 9.75 -1.43
CA LEU A 65 -10.87 10.91 -0.86
C LEU A 65 -10.35 12.16 -1.57
N ALA A 66 -11.23 12.89 -2.25
CA ALA A 66 -10.82 14.10 -2.97
C ALA A 66 -10.38 15.21 -2.00
N ALA A 67 -9.44 16.05 -2.42
CA ALA A 67 -8.94 17.17 -1.59
C ALA A 67 -10.03 18.10 -1.05
N LYS A 68 -11.06 18.36 -1.88
CA LYS A 68 -12.22 19.19 -1.50
C LYS A 68 -13.07 18.59 -0.37
N ASP A 69 -12.98 17.27 -0.18
CA ASP A 69 -13.74 16.50 0.79
C ASP A 69 -12.89 16.14 2.02
N THR A 70 -11.75 16.80 2.22
CA THR A 70 -10.77 16.51 3.29
C THR A 70 -11.33 16.56 4.72
N ALA A 71 -12.53 17.12 4.93
CA ALA A 71 -13.17 17.17 6.25
C ALA A 71 -14.18 16.04 6.47
N ASP A 72 -14.49 15.24 5.45
CA ASP A 72 -15.51 14.20 5.51
C ASP A 72 -15.02 12.89 4.85
N PRO A 73 -14.45 11.94 5.62
CA PRO A 73 -13.96 10.67 5.07
C PRO A 73 -15.08 9.80 4.48
N LEU A 74 -16.35 10.14 4.74
CA LEU A 74 -17.52 9.44 4.21
C LEU A 74 -17.84 9.83 2.76
N LYS A 75 -17.14 10.83 2.22
CA LYS A 75 -17.19 11.22 0.79
C LYS A 75 -16.21 10.45 -0.07
N ALA A 76 -15.47 9.50 0.49
CA ALA A 76 -14.57 8.64 -0.26
C ALA A 76 -15.31 7.91 -1.39
N THR A 77 -14.60 7.69 -2.49
CA THR A 77 -15.12 7.10 -3.72
C THR A 77 -14.21 5.97 -4.20
N GLY A 78 -14.66 5.27 -5.24
CA GLY A 78 -13.92 4.16 -5.85
C GLY A 78 -14.43 2.79 -5.40
N THR A 79 -13.58 1.77 -5.56
CA THR A 79 -13.92 0.38 -5.27
C THR A 79 -12.74 -0.37 -4.64
N PHE A 80 -13.06 -1.49 -4.01
CA PHE A 80 -12.07 -2.52 -3.72
C PHE A 80 -12.64 -3.89 -4.03
N ARG A 81 -11.74 -4.81 -4.36
CA ARG A 81 -12.07 -6.16 -4.80
C ARG A 81 -11.22 -7.16 -4.05
N TRP A 82 -11.78 -8.32 -3.82
CA TRP A 82 -11.00 -9.46 -3.36
C TRP A 82 -11.51 -10.76 -3.98
N SER A 83 -10.62 -11.73 -4.01
CA SER A 83 -10.92 -13.12 -4.29
C SER A 83 -10.20 -14.01 -3.30
N HIS A 84 -10.80 -15.13 -2.94
CA HIS A 84 -10.19 -16.17 -2.11
C HIS A 84 -10.55 -17.52 -2.71
N TYR A 85 -9.54 -18.23 -3.22
CA TYR A 85 -9.68 -19.57 -3.73
C TYR A 85 -8.68 -20.52 -3.08
N LEU A 86 -9.12 -21.73 -2.77
CA LEU A 86 -8.29 -22.86 -2.37
C LEU A 86 -8.61 -24.04 -3.29
N HIS A 87 -7.62 -24.55 -4.01
CA HIS A 87 -7.79 -25.63 -5.00
C HIS A 87 -8.94 -25.40 -6.00
N GLY A 88 -9.11 -24.14 -6.45
CA GLY A 88 -10.15 -23.74 -7.41
C GLY A 88 -11.54 -23.52 -6.80
N GLN A 89 -11.73 -23.82 -5.51
CA GLN A 89 -12.98 -23.55 -4.79
C GLN A 89 -12.87 -22.23 -4.03
N GLY A 90 -13.86 -21.37 -4.17
CA GLY A 90 -13.79 -20.04 -3.58
C GLY A 90 -14.78 -19.07 -4.19
N ALA A 91 -14.58 -17.79 -3.88
CA ALA A 91 -15.44 -16.71 -4.33
C ALA A 91 -14.68 -15.40 -4.49
N TRP A 92 -15.30 -14.45 -5.17
CA TRP A 92 -14.84 -13.08 -5.28
C TRP A 92 -15.95 -12.09 -4.94
N ALA A 93 -15.55 -10.88 -4.56
CA ALA A 93 -16.46 -9.76 -4.38
C ALA A 93 -15.81 -8.43 -4.79
N ARG A 94 -16.67 -7.46 -5.14
CA ARG A 94 -16.35 -6.05 -5.37
C ARG A 94 -17.26 -5.20 -4.48
N ALA A 95 -16.65 -4.34 -3.69
CA ALA A 95 -17.35 -3.35 -2.88
C ALA A 95 -17.17 -1.94 -3.47
N LYS A 96 -18.25 -1.16 -3.39
CA LYS A 96 -18.20 0.29 -3.62
C LYS A 96 -17.81 0.97 -2.32
N VAL A 97 -16.78 1.80 -2.35
CA VAL A 97 -16.27 2.52 -1.19
C VAL A 97 -17.35 3.47 -0.65
N ASP A 98 -17.51 3.47 0.67
CA ASP A 98 -18.40 4.39 1.41
C ASP A 98 -17.70 5.11 2.59
N CYS A 99 -16.43 4.78 2.86
CA CYS A 99 -15.53 5.53 3.71
C CYS A 99 -14.06 5.16 3.43
N LEU A 100 -13.17 6.15 3.58
CA LEU A 100 -11.73 5.96 3.66
C LEU A 100 -11.14 6.86 4.75
N VAL A 101 -10.46 6.26 5.73
CA VAL A 101 -9.66 6.97 6.73
C VAL A 101 -8.23 6.45 6.64
N THR A 102 -7.25 7.35 6.55
CA THR A 102 -5.84 6.98 6.62
C THR A 102 -5.15 7.75 7.75
N GLY A 103 -4.11 7.15 8.31
CA GLY A 103 -3.29 7.73 9.37
C GLY A 103 -1.87 7.19 9.27
N GLY A 104 -0.91 8.07 8.96
CA GLY A 104 0.42 7.64 8.55
C GLY A 104 0.35 6.65 7.37
N LYS A 105 0.88 5.44 7.58
CA LYS A 105 0.89 4.37 6.58
C LYS A 105 -0.22 3.33 6.74
N VAL A 106 -1.22 3.61 7.57
CA VAL A 106 -2.38 2.72 7.77
C VAL A 106 -3.61 3.33 7.09
N ALA A 107 -4.35 2.50 6.38
CA ALA A 107 -5.64 2.85 5.79
C ALA A 107 -6.73 1.91 6.31
N VAL A 108 -7.89 2.46 6.65
CA VAL A 108 -9.14 1.71 6.84
C VAL A 108 -10.12 2.15 5.77
N VAL A 109 -10.51 1.21 4.92
CA VAL A 109 -11.53 1.41 3.88
C VAL A 109 -12.76 0.57 4.22
N SER A 110 -13.95 1.13 4.05
CA SER A 110 -15.19 0.36 4.08
C SER A 110 -15.99 0.55 2.80
N GLY A 111 -16.87 -0.40 2.52
CA GLY A 111 -17.74 -0.33 1.37
C GLY A 111 -18.83 -1.40 1.38
N VAL A 112 -19.81 -1.21 0.50
CA VAL A 112 -20.92 -2.16 0.31
C VAL A 112 -20.65 -3.03 -0.91
N ILE A 113 -20.80 -4.34 -0.75
CA ILE A 113 -20.62 -5.30 -1.85
C ILE A 113 -21.68 -5.07 -2.92
N THR A 114 -21.24 -4.79 -4.14
CA THR A 114 -22.11 -4.53 -5.30
C THR A 114 -22.10 -5.68 -6.30
N ALA A 115 -21.03 -6.47 -6.34
CA ALA A 115 -20.92 -7.64 -7.19
C ALA A 115 -20.14 -8.75 -6.48
N SER A 116 -20.57 -10.00 -6.64
CA SER A 116 -20.00 -11.18 -5.98
C SER A 116 -20.63 -12.44 -6.56
N ASP A 117 -19.89 -13.54 -6.59
CA ASP A 117 -20.40 -14.91 -6.79
C ASP A 117 -20.67 -15.66 -5.47
N LEU A 118 -20.17 -15.15 -4.33
CA LEU A 118 -20.57 -15.61 -3.00
C LEU A 118 -22.07 -15.35 -2.73
N PRO A 119 -22.90 -16.38 -2.48
CA PRO A 119 -24.31 -16.21 -2.15
C PRO A 119 -24.51 -15.33 -0.90
N GLY A 120 -25.50 -14.43 -0.93
CA GLY A 120 -25.84 -13.56 0.20
C GLY A 120 -24.88 -12.39 0.45
N ALA A 121 -23.79 -12.25 -0.31
CA ALA A 121 -22.78 -11.22 -0.07
C ALA A 121 -23.20 -9.83 -0.58
N LYS A 122 -23.96 -9.73 -1.69
CA LYS A 122 -24.38 -8.44 -2.25
C LYS A 122 -25.22 -7.65 -1.23
N GLY A 123 -24.91 -6.37 -1.07
CA GLY A 123 -25.55 -5.48 -0.09
C GLY A 123 -24.94 -5.52 1.32
N ARG A 124 -24.04 -6.46 1.62
CA ARG A 124 -23.31 -6.47 2.91
C ARG A 124 -22.22 -5.39 2.89
N ARG A 125 -22.05 -4.69 4.03
CA ARG A 125 -20.91 -3.81 4.24
C ARG A 125 -19.73 -4.61 4.77
N VAL A 126 -18.56 -4.32 4.24
CA VAL A 126 -17.30 -4.87 4.72
C VAL A 126 -16.26 -3.77 4.89
N GLY A 127 -15.24 -4.05 5.70
CA GLY A 127 -14.13 -3.13 5.90
C GLY A 127 -12.80 -3.86 5.80
N VAL A 128 -11.77 -3.15 5.36
CA VAL A 128 -10.42 -3.66 5.19
C VAL A 128 -9.42 -2.65 5.76
N THR A 129 -8.47 -3.13 6.56
CA THR A 129 -7.33 -2.34 7.03
C THR A 129 -6.09 -2.74 6.24
N VAL A 130 -5.34 -1.77 5.73
CA VAL A 130 -4.04 -1.96 5.10
C VAL A 130 -2.98 -1.23 5.92
N HIS A 131 -1.82 -1.85 6.10
CA HIS A 131 -0.62 -1.20 6.59
C HIS A 131 0.45 -1.27 5.51
N ASP A 132 0.74 -0.14 4.88
CA ASP A 132 1.75 0.08 3.84
C ASP A 132 3.14 0.12 4.49
N LEU A 133 3.83 -1.01 4.40
CA LEU A 133 5.21 -1.21 4.82
C LEU A 133 6.10 -1.47 3.59
N GLY A 134 5.64 -1.08 2.40
CA GLY A 134 6.19 -1.47 1.10
C GLY A 134 6.18 -2.99 0.94
N ARG A 135 7.36 -3.61 0.78
CA ARG A 135 7.44 -5.06 0.49
C ARG A 135 6.98 -6.01 1.61
N HIS A 136 6.49 -5.48 2.71
CA HIS A 136 6.05 -6.22 3.91
C HIS A 136 4.64 -5.84 4.35
N ASP A 137 3.83 -5.35 3.43
CA ASP A 137 2.45 -4.97 3.66
C ASP A 137 1.63 -5.99 4.44
N ARG A 138 0.71 -5.44 5.22
CA ARG A 138 -0.22 -6.24 6.03
C ARG A 138 -1.66 -5.83 5.77
N LEU A 139 -2.56 -6.79 5.93
CA LEU A 139 -3.98 -6.61 5.65
C LEU A 139 -4.84 -7.20 6.76
N GLY A 140 -5.97 -6.56 7.06
CA GLY A 140 -6.99 -7.04 7.97
C GLY A 140 -8.36 -6.87 7.34
N TYR A 141 -9.32 -7.72 7.68
CA TYR A 141 -10.67 -7.65 7.12
C TYR A 141 -11.72 -7.84 8.21
N SER A 142 -12.85 -7.13 8.09
CA SER A 142 -13.86 -7.01 9.14
C SER A 142 -14.52 -8.33 9.54
N TRP A 143 -14.43 -9.34 8.68
CA TRP A 143 -15.01 -10.67 8.92
C TRP A 143 -14.02 -11.68 9.51
N ALA A 144 -12.84 -11.25 9.95
CA ALA A 144 -11.81 -12.14 10.51
C ALA A 144 -12.29 -12.99 11.70
N ALA A 145 -13.19 -12.46 12.53
CA ALA A 145 -13.72 -13.17 13.70
C ALA A 145 -14.96 -14.03 13.39
N VAL A 146 -15.63 -13.80 12.26
CA VAL A 146 -16.89 -14.47 11.91
C VAL A 146 -16.76 -15.39 10.69
N GLY A 147 -15.60 -15.43 10.04
CA GLY A 147 -15.29 -16.35 8.95
C GLY A 147 -15.74 -15.88 7.57
N SER A 148 -16.93 -15.28 7.45
CA SER A 148 -17.49 -14.84 6.17
C SER A 148 -17.96 -13.37 6.18
N PRO A 149 -17.82 -12.63 5.06
CA PRO A 149 -18.41 -11.30 4.92
C PRO A 149 -19.95 -11.31 5.04
N THR A 150 -20.61 -12.46 4.83
CA THR A 150 -22.07 -12.60 5.02
C THR A 150 -22.48 -12.56 6.49
N ASP A 151 -21.56 -12.93 7.39
CA ASP A 151 -21.88 -13.20 8.79
C ASP A 151 -21.60 -11.99 9.69
N THR A 152 -20.90 -10.98 9.14
CA THR A 152 -20.70 -9.69 9.81
C THR A 152 -22.02 -8.92 9.81
N LYS A 153 -22.63 -8.70 10.97
CA LYS A 153 -23.85 -7.88 11.12
C LYS A 153 -23.50 -6.43 11.40
N ASP A 154 -24.23 -5.52 10.77
CA ASP A 154 -24.26 -4.09 11.09
C ASP A 154 -22.89 -3.41 11.23
N LEU A 155 -21.95 -3.73 10.33
CA LEU A 155 -20.64 -3.10 10.34
C LEU A 155 -20.78 -1.58 10.14
N PRO A 156 -20.27 -0.74 11.06
CA PRO A 156 -20.19 0.70 10.84
C PRO A 156 -19.23 1.04 9.68
N ARG A 157 -19.41 2.23 9.10
CA ARG A 157 -18.43 2.76 8.13
C ARG A 157 -17.09 3.01 8.83
N CYS A 158 -16.01 2.93 8.05
CA CYS A 158 -14.64 3.16 8.53
C CYS A 158 -14.16 2.18 9.63
N VAL A 159 -14.73 0.97 9.71
CA VAL A 159 -14.36 -0.04 10.72
C VAL A 159 -13.85 -1.33 10.04
N SER A 160 -12.76 -1.89 10.56
CA SER A 160 -12.23 -3.21 10.19
C SER A 160 -11.36 -3.79 11.32
N SER A 161 -10.77 -4.98 11.12
CA SER A 161 -9.85 -5.61 12.06
C SER A 161 -8.44 -5.02 11.98
N ALA A 162 -7.57 -5.38 12.94
CA ALA A 162 -6.13 -5.14 12.83
C ALA A 162 -5.54 -5.80 11.55
N PRO A 163 -4.43 -5.29 10.99
CA PRO A 163 -3.80 -5.83 9.79
C PRO A 163 -2.91 -7.04 10.14
N PHE A 164 -3.52 -8.21 10.31
CA PHE A 164 -2.84 -9.43 10.77
C PHE A 164 -2.27 -10.30 9.63
N GLU A 165 -2.87 -10.25 8.45
CA GLU A 165 -2.40 -10.98 7.28
C GLU A 165 -1.08 -10.43 6.77
N LYS A 166 -0.28 -11.28 6.14
CA LYS A 166 0.95 -10.89 5.44
C LYS A 166 0.69 -10.89 3.94
N VAL A 167 1.16 -9.87 3.24
CA VAL A 167 1.24 -9.90 1.78
C VAL A 167 2.33 -10.90 1.34
N LYS A 168 2.03 -11.65 0.28
CA LYS A 168 2.97 -12.56 -0.39
C LYS A 168 3.98 -11.74 -1.19
N GLN A 169 5.25 -11.94 -0.88
CA GLN A 169 6.35 -11.23 -1.55
C GLN A 169 6.32 -11.43 -3.07
N GLY A 170 6.59 -10.35 -3.80
CA GLY A 170 6.68 -10.35 -5.27
C GLY A 170 5.34 -10.41 -6.01
N THR A 171 4.21 -10.29 -5.31
CA THR A 171 2.87 -10.33 -5.94
C THR A 171 2.24 -8.96 -6.18
N GLY A 172 2.93 -7.89 -5.77
CA GLY A 172 2.47 -6.51 -5.85
C GLY A 172 2.66 -5.79 -4.51
N ASP A 173 2.03 -4.64 -4.38
CA ASP A 173 2.15 -3.73 -3.24
C ASP A 173 0.85 -2.93 -3.06
N PHE A 174 0.61 -2.41 -1.86
CA PHE A 174 -0.39 -1.38 -1.63
C PHE A 174 0.28 -0.03 -1.43
N THR A 175 -0.48 1.05 -1.62
CA THR A 175 0.04 2.40 -1.40
C THR A 175 -1.01 3.22 -0.67
N VAL A 176 -0.59 3.79 0.46
CA VAL A 176 -1.41 4.67 1.29
C VAL A 176 -0.94 6.11 1.15
N VAL A 177 -1.87 6.99 0.75
CA VAL A 177 -1.70 8.44 0.86
C VAL A 177 -2.28 8.86 2.22
N PRO A 178 -1.46 9.43 3.12
CA PRO A 178 -1.88 9.83 4.44
C PRO A 178 -2.86 11.01 4.38
N TRP A 179 -3.88 10.95 5.22
CA TRP A 179 -4.85 12.00 5.45
C TRP A 179 -4.33 12.96 6.50
N GLU A 180 -4.32 14.26 6.18
CA GLU A 180 -3.91 15.34 7.06
C GLU A 180 -5.09 16.30 7.31
N PRO A 181 -6.05 15.90 8.15
CA PRO A 181 -7.20 16.74 8.49
C PRO A 181 -6.77 18.03 9.20
N ARG A 182 -7.47 19.12 8.88
CA ARG A 182 -7.29 20.44 9.49
C ARG A 182 -8.40 20.66 10.51
N PHE A 183 -8.15 20.32 11.78
CA PHE A 183 -9.03 20.60 12.91
C PHE A 183 -8.35 21.56 13.88
#